data_AF-A0A0G1W237-F1
#
_entry.id   AF-A0A0G1W237-F1
#
_cell.length_a   1.000
_cell.length_b   1.000
_cell.length_c   1.000
_cell.angle_alpha   90.00
_cell.angle_beta   90.00
_cell.angle_gamma   90.00
#
_symmetry.space_group_name_H-M   'P 1'
#
loop_
_entity.id
_entity.type
_entity.pdbx_description
1 polymer ?
#
loop_
_entity_poly.entity_id
_entity_poly.type
_entity_poly.pdbx_seq_one_letter_code
_entity_poly.pdbx_strand_id
1 'polypeptide(L)'
;MEFIRTFAELGKDDSAIAGGKGASLGEMTGVGFPVPPGFVVLAEAFERFLEETDLNVEIDSILHKVNHKEIHTVEKASEEIPEVMEGEVLVAPMTTPDYLPAMKRATAFVTDEGGITCHAAIVARELKKPCIIGTKIATKVLKDGDLVEVDANTGTVKIIKRARE
;
A
#
# COMPACT_ATOMS: atom_id res chain seq x y z
N MET A 1 -18.97 4.36 -17.30
CA MET A 1 -18.48 3.07 -16.80
C MET A 1 -19.30 2.70 -15.59
N GLU A 2 -19.60 1.41 -15.46
CA GLU A 2 -20.51 0.87 -14.46
C GLU A 2 -19.71 -0.09 -13.58
N PHE A 3 -19.64 0.15 -12.27
CA PHE A 3 -18.81 -0.64 -11.34
C PHE A 3 -19.59 -1.73 -10.60
N ILE A 4 -20.90 -1.78 -10.82
CA ILE A 4 -21.80 -2.73 -10.19
C ILE A 4 -22.77 -3.28 -11.24
N ARG A 5 -23.23 -4.52 -11.07
CA ARG A 5 -24.42 -5.03 -11.74
C ARG A 5 -25.29 -5.80 -10.78
N THR A 6 -26.59 -5.64 -10.89
CA THR A 6 -27.55 -6.46 -10.14
C THR A 6 -27.56 -7.89 -10.66
N PHE A 7 -28.04 -8.85 -9.87
CA PHE A 7 -28.18 -10.22 -10.35
C PHE A 7 -29.13 -10.34 -11.56
N ALA A 8 -30.07 -9.41 -11.72
CA ALA A 8 -30.97 -9.38 -12.89
C ALA A 8 -30.26 -8.99 -14.20
N GLU A 9 -29.08 -8.38 -14.11
CA GLU A 9 -28.28 -7.89 -15.23
C GLU A 9 -27.09 -8.80 -15.56
N LEU A 10 -27.00 -9.96 -14.91
CA LEU A 10 -25.89 -10.91 -15.02
C LEU A 10 -26.38 -12.26 -15.53
N GLY A 11 -25.58 -12.88 -16.39
CA GLY A 11 -25.76 -14.24 -16.88
C GLY A 11 -24.48 -15.05 -16.83
N LYS A 12 -24.56 -16.28 -17.34
CA LYS A 12 -23.45 -17.24 -17.36
C LYS A 12 -22.19 -16.72 -18.06
N ASP A 13 -22.37 -15.91 -19.10
CA ASP A 13 -21.27 -15.37 -19.91
C ASP A 13 -20.54 -14.20 -19.22
N ASP A 14 -21.08 -13.65 -18.13
CA ASP A 14 -20.47 -12.54 -17.39
C ASP A 14 -19.41 -12.99 -16.38
N SER A 15 -18.97 -14.26 -16.41
CA SER A 15 -17.98 -14.78 -15.46
C SER A 15 -16.66 -14.02 -15.47
N ALA A 16 -16.29 -13.44 -16.62
CA ALA A 16 -15.08 -12.63 -16.77
C ALA A 16 -15.13 -11.33 -15.95
N ILE A 17 -16.31 -10.72 -15.80
CA ILE A 17 -16.47 -9.42 -15.15
C ILE A 17 -17.07 -9.50 -13.75
N ALA A 18 -17.84 -10.55 -13.45
CA ALA A 18 -18.54 -10.74 -12.16
C ALA A 18 -18.00 -11.93 -11.35
N GLY A 19 -17.03 -12.66 -11.89
CA GLY A 19 -16.56 -13.94 -11.34
C GLY A 19 -17.59 -15.06 -11.48
N GLY A 20 -17.15 -16.30 -11.28
CA GLY A 20 -18.02 -17.47 -11.45
C GLY A 20 -19.25 -17.48 -10.52
N LYS A 21 -19.10 -16.99 -9.28
CA LYS A 21 -20.22 -16.91 -8.31
C LYS A 21 -21.26 -15.85 -8.69
N GLY A 22 -20.80 -14.68 -9.14
CA GLY A 22 -21.67 -13.59 -9.58
C GLY A 22 -22.49 -13.98 -10.81
N ALA A 23 -21.83 -14.59 -11.79
CA ALA A 23 -22.48 -15.12 -13.00
C ALA A 23 -23.53 -16.20 -12.68
N SER A 24 -23.22 -17.14 -11.78
CA SER A 24 -24.19 -18.18 -11.37
C SER A 24 -25.40 -17.62 -10.62
N LEU A 25 -25.22 -16.64 -9.72
CA LEU A 25 -26.36 -15.99 -9.04
C LEU A 25 -27.24 -15.22 -10.02
N GLY A 26 -26.64 -14.61 -11.04
CA GLY A 26 -27.39 -13.97 -12.13
C GLY A 26 -28.20 -14.96 -12.95
N GLU A 27 -27.58 -16.08 -13.36
CA GLU A 27 -28.25 -17.17 -14.07
C GLU A 27 -29.44 -17.73 -13.28
N MET A 28 -29.26 -17.99 -11.98
CA MET A 28 -30.34 -18.44 -11.08
C MET A 28 -31.49 -17.43 -10.99
N THR A 29 -31.16 -16.14 -10.91
CA THR A 29 -32.15 -15.06 -10.88
C THR A 29 -32.93 -14.99 -12.19
N GLY A 30 -32.24 -15.09 -13.34
CA GLY A 30 -32.84 -15.05 -14.68
C GLY A 30 -33.78 -16.22 -14.98
N VAL A 31 -33.54 -17.41 -14.42
CA VAL A 31 -34.44 -18.57 -14.55
C VAL A 31 -35.55 -18.62 -13.49
N GLY A 32 -35.61 -17.63 -12.59
CA GLY A 32 -36.69 -17.47 -11.63
C GLY A 32 -36.54 -18.25 -10.31
N PHE A 33 -35.34 -18.70 -9.96
CA PHE A 33 -35.09 -19.19 -8.60
C PHE A 33 -35.23 -18.04 -7.58
N PRO A 34 -35.67 -18.32 -6.35
CA PRO A 34 -35.77 -17.31 -5.29
C PRO A 34 -34.37 -16.94 -4.79
N VAL A 35 -33.72 -16.04 -5.50
CA VAL A 35 -32.45 -15.42 -5.11
C VAL A 35 -32.75 -14.07 -4.44
N PRO A 36 -32.23 -13.80 -3.24
CA PRO A 36 -32.38 -12.49 -2.62
C PRO A 36 -31.82 -11.37 -3.52
N PRO A 37 -32.48 -10.21 -3.61
CA PRO A 37 -31.97 -9.08 -4.39
C PRO A 37 -30.54 -8.70 -3.96
N GLY A 38 -29.69 -8.45 -4.94
CA GLY A 38 -28.29 -8.09 -4.70
C GLY A 38 -27.57 -7.66 -5.97
N PHE A 39 -26.30 -7.30 -5.79
CA PHE A 39 -25.43 -6.84 -6.86
C PHE A 39 -24.01 -7.37 -6.68
N VAL A 40 -23.24 -7.35 -7.76
CA VAL A 40 -21.82 -7.72 -7.81
C VAL A 40 -21.02 -6.46 -8.11
N VAL A 41 -19.93 -6.26 -7.35
CA VAL A 41 -18.88 -5.30 -7.71
C VAL A 41 -18.01 -5.93 -8.79
N LEU A 42 -17.91 -5.27 -9.95
CA LEU A 42 -17.25 -5.83 -11.12
C LEU A 42 -15.72 -5.85 -10.96
N ALA A 43 -15.06 -6.77 -11.68
CA ALA A 43 -13.60 -6.87 -11.74
C ALA A 43 -12.95 -5.54 -12.18
N GLU A 44 -13.56 -4.83 -13.13
CA GLU A 44 -13.11 -3.52 -13.59
C GLU A 44 -13.07 -2.47 -12.46
N ALA A 45 -13.95 -2.56 -11.46
CA ALA A 45 -13.91 -1.68 -10.30
C ALA A 45 -12.67 -1.95 -9.43
N PHE A 46 -12.26 -3.22 -9.32
CA PHE A 46 -11.05 -3.60 -8.61
C PHE A 46 -9.79 -3.22 -9.39
N GLU A 47 -9.75 -3.47 -10.70
CA GLU A 47 -8.64 -3.04 -11.57
C GLU A 47 -8.44 -1.53 -11.49
N ARG A 48 -9.53 -0.75 -11.59
CA ARG A 48 -9.48 0.70 -11.46
C ARG A 48 -8.98 1.15 -10.09
N PHE A 49 -9.44 0.50 -9.03
CA PHE A 49 -8.95 0.77 -7.68
C PHE A 49 -7.43 0.54 -7.58
N LEU A 50 -6.93 -0.55 -8.14
CA LEU A 50 -5.49 -0.85 -8.12
C LEU A 50 -4.67 0.15 -8.96
N GLU A 51 -5.20 0.62 -10.08
CA GLU A 51 -4.56 1.67 -10.90
C GLU A 51 -4.50 3.02 -10.18
N GLU A 52 -5.59 3.44 -9.53
CA GLU A 52 -5.68 4.75 -8.87
C GLU A 52 -4.88 4.82 -7.56
N THR A 53 -4.60 3.68 -6.94
CA THR A 53 -3.92 3.60 -5.64
C THR A 53 -2.45 3.24 -5.74
N ASP A 54 -1.91 3.10 -6.96
CA ASP A 54 -0.55 2.60 -7.22
C ASP A 54 -0.28 1.20 -6.60
N LEU A 55 -1.32 0.50 -6.11
CA LEU A 55 -1.21 -0.80 -5.43
C LEU A 55 -0.68 -1.90 -6.36
N ASN A 56 -0.89 -1.78 -7.68
CA ASN A 56 -0.30 -2.70 -8.65
C ASN A 56 1.23 -2.72 -8.56
N VAL A 57 1.86 -1.55 -8.41
CA VAL A 57 3.32 -1.43 -8.30
C VAL A 57 3.80 -2.06 -7.00
N GLU A 58 3.04 -1.90 -5.91
CA GLU A 58 3.35 -2.48 -4.62
C GLU A 58 3.20 -4.01 -4.60
N ILE A 59 2.11 -4.53 -5.16
CA ILE A 59 1.86 -5.97 -5.31
C ILE A 59 2.94 -6.59 -6.20
N ASP A 60 3.27 -5.99 -7.34
CA ASP A 60 4.31 -6.50 -8.24
C ASP A 60 5.69 -6.47 -7.59
N SER A 61 5.99 -5.44 -6.80
CA SER A 61 7.24 -5.33 -6.04
C SER A 61 7.35 -6.45 -4.99
N ILE A 62 6.25 -6.76 -4.29
CA ILE A 62 6.20 -7.90 -3.37
C ILE A 62 6.34 -9.22 -4.14
N LEU A 63 5.58 -9.41 -5.22
CA LEU A 63 5.60 -10.65 -5.99
C LEU A 63 6.97 -10.93 -6.63
N HIS A 64 7.71 -9.90 -7.07
CA HIS A 64 9.08 -10.05 -7.57
C HIS A 64 10.09 -10.45 -6.48
N LYS A 65 9.83 -10.08 -5.22
CA LYS A 65 10.64 -10.52 -4.08
C LYS A 65 10.29 -11.93 -3.60
N VAL A 66 9.10 -12.43 -3.93
CA VAL A 66 8.66 -13.78 -3.56
C VAL A 66 9.25 -14.80 -4.54
N ASN A 67 10.31 -15.49 -4.13
CA ASN A 67 10.85 -16.60 -4.91
C ASN A 67 9.88 -17.80 -4.88
N HIS A 68 9.09 -17.98 -5.94
CA HIS A 68 8.09 -19.06 -6.05
C HIS A 68 8.68 -20.49 -6.02
N LYS A 69 10.01 -20.63 -6.09
CA LYS A 69 10.71 -21.92 -6.00
C LYS A 69 11.26 -22.23 -4.62
N GLU A 70 11.21 -21.28 -3.70
CA GLU A 70 11.68 -21.47 -2.33
C GLU A 70 10.50 -21.18 -1.40
N ILE A 71 9.82 -22.25 -0.97
CA ILE A 71 9.05 -22.24 0.27
C ILE A 71 10.10 -22.16 1.39
N HIS A 72 10.74 -21.00 1.54
CA HIS A 72 11.67 -20.77 2.63
C HIS A 72 10.84 -20.63 3.90
N THR A 73 11.11 -21.55 4.82
CA THR A 73 10.61 -21.52 6.17
C THR A 73 10.92 -20.17 6.82
N VAL A 74 10.10 -19.84 7.81
CA VAL A 74 9.88 -18.53 8.43
C VAL A 74 11.16 -17.88 9.01
N GLU A 75 12.30 -18.58 9.01
CA GLU A 75 13.54 -18.18 9.69
C GLU A 75 14.50 -17.27 8.90
N LYS A 76 14.34 -17.06 7.57
CA LYS A 76 15.27 -16.21 6.78
C LYS A 76 14.76 -14.81 6.41
N ALA A 77 13.47 -14.53 6.61
CA ALA A 77 12.87 -13.24 6.24
C ALA A 77 13.15 -12.09 7.23
N SER A 78 14.03 -12.31 8.22
CA SER A 78 14.37 -11.28 9.22
C SER A 78 15.64 -10.49 8.90
N GLU A 79 16.32 -10.79 7.79
CA GLU A 79 17.52 -10.05 7.40
C GLU A 79 17.11 -8.89 6.47
N GLU A 80 17.40 -7.67 6.92
CA GLU A 80 17.21 -6.37 6.24
C GLU A 80 15.88 -5.60 6.43
N ILE A 81 15.18 -5.76 7.56
CA ILE A 81 14.25 -4.69 7.99
C ILE A 81 15.08 -3.59 8.68
N PRO A 82 14.99 -2.31 8.27
CA PRO A 82 15.66 -1.22 8.97
C PRO A 82 15.30 -1.24 10.46
N GLU A 83 16.31 -1.35 11.32
CA GLU A 83 16.15 -1.26 12.78
C GLU A 83 15.87 0.20 13.18
N VAL A 84 14.62 0.63 12.97
CA VAL A 84 14.12 1.88 13.54
C VAL A 84 13.73 1.63 14.99
N MET A 85 14.35 2.35 15.93
CA MET A 85 13.98 2.33 17.35
C MET A 85 12.74 3.18 17.61
N GLU A 86 12.09 2.94 18.74
CA GLU A 86 10.94 3.73 19.17
C GLU A 86 11.36 5.20 19.38
N GLY A 87 10.65 6.12 18.73
CA GLY A 87 10.98 7.55 18.80
C GLY A 87 11.69 8.13 17.59
N GLU A 88 12.27 7.29 16.71
CA GLU A 88 13.12 7.75 15.61
C GLU A 88 12.34 8.17 14.35
N VAL A 89 12.99 8.93 13.47
CA VAL A 89 12.43 9.28 12.16
C VAL A 89 12.91 8.27 11.13
N LEU A 90 11.97 7.64 10.41
CA LEU A 90 12.32 6.74 9.31
C LEU A 90 12.63 7.57 8.06
N VAL A 91 13.86 7.45 7.55
CA VAL A 91 14.30 8.08 6.31
C VAL A 91 14.59 6.99 5.28
N ALA A 92 13.99 7.05 4.09
CA ALA A 92 14.20 6.05 3.04
C ALA A 92 14.01 6.63 1.64
N PRO A 93 14.63 6.08 0.57
CA PRO A 93 14.37 6.54 -0.78
C PRO A 93 12.90 6.35 -1.15
N MET A 94 12.40 5.15 -0.89
CA MET A 94 11.01 4.72 -1.03
C MET A 94 10.70 3.73 0.10
N THR A 95 9.42 3.62 0.48
CA THR A 95 8.97 2.62 1.46
C THR A 95 8.32 1.44 0.74
N THR A 96 8.38 0.27 1.36
CA THR A 96 7.67 -0.93 0.92
C THR A 96 6.92 -1.54 2.11
N PRO A 97 5.99 -2.49 1.89
CA PRO A 97 5.25 -3.14 2.98
C PRO A 97 6.13 -3.76 4.07
N ASP A 98 7.33 -4.21 3.70
CA ASP A 98 8.31 -4.79 4.63
C ASP A 98 8.76 -3.79 5.71
N TYR A 99 8.59 -2.48 5.46
CA TYR A 99 8.96 -1.40 6.38
C TYR A 99 7.87 -1.16 7.42
N LEU A 100 6.69 -1.76 7.30
CA LEU A 100 5.56 -1.53 8.20
C LEU A 100 5.89 -1.73 9.69
N PRO A 101 6.69 -2.75 10.11
CA PRO A 101 7.13 -2.87 11.50
C PRO A 101 7.97 -1.67 11.96
N ALA A 102 8.87 -1.17 11.12
CA ALA A 102 9.67 0.02 11.40
C ALA A 102 8.82 1.30 11.42
N MET A 103 7.90 1.45 10.47
CA MET A 103 6.95 2.57 10.39
C MET A 103 6.04 2.65 11.63
N LYS A 104 5.68 1.50 12.23
CA LYS A 104 4.93 1.47 13.50
C LYS A 104 5.73 2.04 14.67
N ARG A 105 7.05 1.92 14.68
CA ARG A 105 7.93 2.44 15.74
C ARG A 105 8.39 3.89 15.51
N ALA A 106 8.55 4.29 14.25
CA ALA A 106 9.01 5.64 13.92
C ALA A 106 8.02 6.73 14.36
N THR A 107 8.49 7.94 14.65
CA THR A 107 7.64 9.09 14.99
C THR A 107 7.23 9.92 13.78
N ALA A 108 8.04 9.90 12.72
CA ALA A 108 7.75 10.55 11.45
C ALA A 108 8.43 9.81 10.29
N PHE A 109 7.97 10.07 9.07
CA PHE A 109 8.53 9.48 7.84
C PHE A 109 9.05 10.56 6.91
N VAL A 110 10.22 10.33 6.31
CA VAL A 110 10.81 11.19 5.29
C VAL A 110 11.23 10.33 4.11
N THR A 111 10.69 10.60 2.92
CA THR A 111 11.09 9.89 1.70
C THR A 111 11.63 10.79 0.60
N ASP A 112 12.57 10.26 -0.20
CA ASP A 112 13.08 10.97 -1.37
C ASP A 112 12.08 10.96 -2.52
N GLU A 113 11.37 9.85 -2.66
CA GLU A 113 10.42 9.58 -3.74
C GLU A 113 8.99 9.42 -3.21
N GLY A 114 8.03 9.55 -4.13
CA GLY A 114 6.61 9.36 -3.86
C GLY A 114 5.78 10.66 -3.93
N GLY A 115 4.49 10.46 -4.24
CA GLY A 115 3.46 11.50 -4.26
C GLY A 115 2.42 11.30 -3.15
N ILE A 116 1.41 12.17 -3.09
CA ILE A 116 0.41 12.20 -2.01
C ILE A 116 -0.43 10.91 -1.86
N THR A 117 -0.38 10.04 -2.87
CA THR A 117 -1.02 8.72 -2.95
C THR A 117 -0.07 7.56 -2.68
N CYS A 118 1.22 7.80 -2.46
CA CYS A 118 2.18 6.71 -2.29
C CYS A 118 1.99 5.97 -0.96
N HIS A 119 2.54 4.76 -0.88
CA HIS A 119 2.51 3.92 0.31
C HIS A 119 2.90 4.67 1.60
N ALA A 120 4.00 5.44 1.58
CA ALA A 120 4.44 6.22 2.74
C ALA A 120 3.37 7.21 3.22
N ALA A 121 2.72 7.92 2.29
CA ALA A 121 1.70 8.92 2.60
C ALA A 121 0.40 8.29 3.12
N ILE A 122 -0.01 7.14 2.56
CA ILE A 122 -1.20 6.41 3.01
C ILE A 122 -0.98 5.89 4.43
N VAL A 123 0.14 5.18 4.67
CA VAL A 123 0.44 4.57 5.98
C VAL A 123 0.67 5.65 7.05
N ALA A 124 1.26 6.78 6.71
CA ALA A 124 1.39 7.93 7.62
C ALA A 124 0.06 8.42 8.16
N ARG A 125 -0.96 8.54 7.28
CA ARG A 125 -2.30 8.99 7.66
C ARG A 125 -2.97 7.99 8.59
N GLU A 126 -2.87 6.71 8.25
CA GLU A 126 -3.44 5.63 9.06
C GLU A 126 -2.81 5.56 10.46
N LEU A 127 -1.49 5.70 10.52
CA LEU A 127 -0.74 5.72 11.78
C LEU A 127 -0.77 7.06 12.51
N LYS A 128 -1.41 8.09 11.93
CA LYS A 128 -1.47 9.47 12.44
C LYS A 128 -0.08 10.07 12.73
N LYS A 129 0.87 9.87 11.81
CA LYS A 129 2.26 10.32 11.93
C LYS A 129 2.59 11.38 10.88
N PRO A 130 3.42 12.39 11.22
CA PRO A 130 3.96 13.33 10.24
C PRO A 130 4.71 12.61 9.13
N CYS A 131 4.52 13.05 7.89
CA CYS A 131 5.19 12.47 6.73
C CYS A 131 5.52 13.55 5.71
N ILE A 132 6.77 13.52 5.23
CA ILE A 132 7.26 14.35 4.14
C ILE A 132 7.77 13.40 3.05
N ILE A 133 7.31 13.63 1.83
CA ILE A 133 7.58 12.78 0.68
C ILE A 133 8.15 13.61 -0.46
N GLY A 134 8.85 12.96 -1.39
CA GLY A 134 9.35 13.65 -2.58
C GLY A 134 10.48 14.64 -2.29
N THR A 135 11.25 14.45 -1.22
CA THR A 135 12.35 15.36 -0.85
C THR A 135 13.53 15.31 -1.82
N LYS A 136 13.62 14.26 -2.66
CA LYS A 136 14.66 13.98 -3.67
C LYS A 136 16.07 13.76 -3.14
N ILE A 137 16.39 14.20 -1.92
CA ILE A 137 17.76 14.23 -1.38
C ILE A 137 17.87 13.91 0.11
N ALA A 138 16.79 13.65 0.84
CA ALA A 138 16.84 13.43 2.28
C ALA A 138 17.78 12.28 2.66
N THR A 139 17.77 11.16 1.94
CA THR A 139 18.66 10.01 2.24
C THR A 139 20.15 10.32 2.03
N LYS A 140 20.46 11.35 1.23
CA LYS A 140 21.84 11.80 0.97
C LYS A 140 22.29 12.84 1.98
N VAL A 141 21.34 13.56 2.59
CA VAL A 141 21.60 14.70 3.49
C VAL A 141 21.55 14.28 4.95
N LEU A 142 20.59 13.43 5.32
CA LEU A 142 20.38 12.91 6.67
C LEU A 142 21.22 11.65 6.87
N LYS A 143 21.80 11.52 8.05
CA LYS A 143 22.56 10.33 8.46
C LYS A 143 22.01 9.79 9.77
N ASP A 144 22.23 8.51 10.01
CA ASP A 144 21.86 7.89 11.27
C ASP A 144 22.51 8.63 12.44
N GLY A 145 21.71 8.85 13.50
CA GLY A 145 22.09 9.64 14.67
C GLY A 145 21.92 11.17 14.53
N ASP A 146 21.52 11.68 13.36
CA ASP A 146 21.13 13.09 13.23
C ASP A 146 19.83 13.35 14.02
N LEU A 147 19.85 14.37 14.88
CA LEU A 147 18.64 14.86 15.52
C LEU A 147 17.93 15.80 14.55
N VAL A 148 16.74 15.39 14.11
CA VAL A 148 15.96 16.11 13.09
C VAL A 148 14.62 16.59 13.63
N GLU A 149 14.18 17.74 13.14
CA GLU A 149 12.82 18.26 13.26
C GLU A 149 12.09 18.04 11.93
N VAL A 150 10.91 17.44 12.00
CA VAL A 150 10.05 17.17 10.84
C VAL A 150 8.76 17.97 11.01
N ASP A 151 8.56 18.99 10.17
CA ASP A 151 7.34 19.79 10.14
C ASP A 151 6.54 19.49 8.86
N ALA A 152 5.52 18.64 9.01
CA ALA A 152 4.64 18.25 7.90
C ALA A 152 3.64 19.35 7.48
N ASN A 153 3.45 20.42 8.27
CA ASN A 153 2.59 21.53 7.88
C ASN A 153 3.29 22.44 6.86
N THR A 154 4.58 22.67 7.07
CA THR A 154 5.42 23.47 6.16
C THR A 154 6.16 22.62 5.13
N GLY A 155 6.18 21.29 5.31
CA GLY A 155 6.88 20.36 4.43
C GLY A 155 8.40 20.46 4.58
N THR A 156 8.91 20.78 5.77
CA THR A 156 10.34 20.98 6.01
C THR A 156 10.93 19.96 6.98
N VAL A 157 12.15 19.51 6.67
CA VAL A 157 12.99 18.71 7.57
C VAL A 157 14.24 19.52 7.89
N LYS A 158 14.54 19.69 9.18
CA LYS A 158 15.71 20.44 9.65
C LYS A 158 16.56 19.57 10.56
N ILE A 159 17.87 19.74 10.46
CA ILE A 159 18.81 19.07 11.35
C ILE A 159 19.05 20.01 12.53
N ILE A 160 18.62 19.59 13.70
CA ILE A 160 18.80 20.31 14.97
C ILE A 160 20.21 20.06 15.50
N LYS A 161 20.71 18.83 15.35
CA LYS A 161 22.07 18.45 15.76
C LYS A 161 22.57 17.31 14.90
N ARG A 162 23.78 17.45 14.35
CA ARG A 162 24.44 16.36 13.61
C ARG A 162 24.89 15.25 14.56
N ALA A 163 24.84 14.01 14.08
CA ALA A 163 25.60 12.92 14.70
C ALA A 163 27.07 13.38 14.83
N ARG A 164 27.65 13.22 16.03
CA ARG A 164 29.08 13.50 16.20
C ARG A 164 29.85 12.46 15.39
N GLU A 165 30.74 12.92 14.50
CA GLU A 165 31.76 12.07 13.88
C GLU A 165 32.69 11.45 14.93
#